data_AF-A0A3B9C250-F1
#
_entry.id   AF-A0A3B9C250-F1
#
_cell.length_a   1.000
_cell.length_b   1.000
_cell.length_c   1.000
_cell.angle_alpha   90.00
_cell.angle_beta   90.00
_cell.angle_gamma   90.00
#
_symmetry.space_group_name_H-M   'P 1'
#
loop_
_entity.id
_entity.type
_entity.pdbx_description
1 polymer ?
#
loop_
_entity_poly.entity_id
_entity_poly.type
_entity_poly.pdbx_seq_one_letter_code
_entity_poly.pdbx_strand_id
1 'polypeptide(L)'
;ILPFLNGKWKYVVIYALSNLLSVIFSTLTVGMISPFLNMLFDKGQVITQNPGWVWSKEGVSQYFLYQLSSFMAAHGNDKTYGLIFICLVVILSTLLKNLFLYIAKYMLHPLRN
;
A
#
# COMPACT_ATOMS: atom_id res chain seq x y z
N ILE A 1 -0.18 -29.52 -22.79
CA ILE A 1 -0.40 -28.66 -21.61
C ILE A 1 -0.99 -27.30 -21.98
N LEU A 2 -0.46 -26.60 -22.99
CA LEU A 2 -1.00 -25.33 -23.51
C LEU A 2 -2.43 -25.34 -24.11
N PRO A 3 -2.98 -26.44 -24.69
CA PRO A 3 -4.31 -26.38 -25.30
C PRO A 3 -5.49 -26.46 -24.32
N PHE A 4 -5.27 -26.74 -23.02
CA PHE A 4 -6.34 -26.81 -22.01
C PHE A 4 -6.74 -25.45 -21.41
N LEU A 5 -6.09 -24.35 -21.81
CA LEU A 5 -6.34 -22.99 -21.31
C LEU A 5 -7.28 -22.15 -22.20
N ASN A 6 -7.78 -22.71 -23.30
CA ASN A 6 -8.46 -21.99 -24.38
C ASN A 6 -9.93 -21.61 -24.06
N GLY A 7 -10.14 -20.94 -22.91
CA GLY A 7 -11.44 -20.49 -22.43
C GLY A 7 -11.42 -19.90 -21.01
N LYS A 8 -10.35 -20.14 -20.22
CA LYS A 8 -10.23 -19.67 -18.82
C LYS A 8 -9.23 -18.51 -18.62
N TRP A 9 -8.82 -17.81 -19.68
CA TRP A 9 -7.87 -16.70 -19.62
C TRP A 9 -8.26 -15.59 -18.63
N LYS A 10 -9.56 -15.29 -18.49
CA LYS A 10 -10.07 -14.33 -17.49
C LYS A 10 -9.68 -14.72 -16.07
N TYR A 11 -9.73 -16.00 -15.73
CA TYR A 11 -9.36 -16.48 -14.39
C TYR A 11 -7.86 -16.38 -14.13
N VAL A 12 -7.04 -16.68 -15.14
CA VAL A 12 -5.58 -16.58 -15.07
C VAL A 12 -5.14 -15.12 -14.92
N VAL A 13 -5.76 -14.20 -15.66
CA VAL A 13 -5.46 -12.75 -15.58
C VAL A 13 -5.84 -12.20 -14.21
N ILE A 14 -7.02 -12.51 -13.68
CA ILE A 14 -7.44 -12.02 -12.36
C ILE A 14 -6.59 -12.63 -11.24
N TYR A 15 -6.20 -13.91 -11.36
CA TYR A 15 -5.24 -14.54 -10.45
C TYR A 15 -3.90 -13.81 -10.44
N ALA A 16 -3.31 -13.59 -11.61
CA ALA A 16 -2.03 -12.91 -11.75
C ALA A 16 -2.10 -11.46 -11.23
N LEU A 17 -3.17 -10.74 -11.56
CA LEU A 17 -3.40 -9.37 -11.10
C LEU A 17 -3.55 -9.31 -9.57
N SER A 18 -4.35 -10.20 -8.99
CA SER A 18 -4.57 -10.23 -7.53
C SER A 18 -3.28 -10.58 -6.79
N ASN A 19 -2.48 -11.50 -7.33
CA ASN A 19 -1.19 -11.85 -6.74
C ASN A 19 -0.20 -10.66 -6.83
N LEU A 20 -0.11 -10.01 -7.99
CA LEU A 20 0.73 -8.83 -8.17
C LEU A 20 0.31 -7.69 -7.23
N LEU A 21 -0.99 -7.46 -7.08
CA LEU A 21 -1.53 -6.44 -6.18
C LEU A 21 -1.24 -6.78 -4.71
N SER A 22 -1.34 -8.05 -4.33
CA SER A 22 -0.92 -8.54 -3.00
C SER A 22 0.57 -8.27 -2.73
N VAL A 23 1.45 -8.50 -3.71
CA VAL A 23 2.88 -8.17 -3.58
C VAL A 23 3.08 -6.66 -3.40
N ILE A 24 2.37 -5.83 -4.18
CA ILE A 24 2.42 -4.37 -4.03
C ILE A 24 2.00 -3.94 -2.63
N PHE A 25 0.85 -4.40 -2.12
CA PHE A 25 0.41 -4.07 -0.76
C PHE A 25 1.36 -4.58 0.32
N SER A 26 1.99 -5.74 0.10
CA SER A 26 3.03 -6.23 0.99
C SER A 26 4.24 -5.30 1.04
N THR A 27 4.72 -4.84 -0.12
CA THR A 27 5.83 -3.89 -0.21
C THR A 27 5.44 -2.53 0.36
N LEU A 28 4.21 -2.05 0.14
CA LEU A 28 3.70 -0.82 0.74
C LEU A 28 3.70 -0.89 2.27
N THR A 29 3.22 -1.99 2.86
CA THR A 29 3.24 -2.20 4.31
C THR A 29 4.67 -2.12 4.86
N VAL A 30 5.66 -2.73 4.19
CA VAL A 30 7.07 -2.63 4.59
C VAL A 30 7.62 -1.21 4.39
N GLY A 31 7.27 -0.55 3.29
CA GLY A 31 7.68 0.83 3.00
C GLY A 31 7.17 1.83 4.04
N MET A 32 5.99 1.59 4.63
CA MET A 32 5.41 2.40 5.70
C MET A 32 6.12 2.27 7.05
N ILE A 33 7.03 1.30 7.22
CA ILE A 33 7.86 1.20 8.43
C ILE A 33 8.78 2.41 8.57
N SER A 34 9.32 2.92 7.46
CA SER A 34 10.19 4.11 7.48
C SER A 34 9.49 5.36 8.03
N PRO A 35 8.34 5.81 7.50
CA PRO A 35 7.62 6.95 8.07
C PRO A 35 7.10 6.66 9.48
N PHE A 36 6.70 5.43 9.79
CA PHE A 36 6.29 5.03 11.15
C PHE A 36 7.41 5.28 12.18
N LEU A 37 8.62 4.78 11.91
CA LEU A 37 9.76 4.94 12.81
C LEU A 37 10.23 6.41 12.89
N ASN A 38 10.23 7.12 11.76
CA ASN A 38 10.56 8.55 11.74
C ASN A 38 9.61 9.35 12.64
N MET A 39 8.34 8.98 12.66
CA MET A 39 7.33 9.63 13.47
C MET A 39 7.39 9.22 14.94
N LEU A 40 7.69 7.96 15.22
CA LEU A 40 7.89 7.44 16.57
C LEU A 40 9.10 8.09 17.27
N PHE A 41 10.21 8.27 16.55
CA PHE A 41 11.44 8.85 17.08
C PHE A 41 11.54 10.37 16.91
N ASP A 42 10.45 11.03 16.51
CA ASP A 42 10.40 12.48 16.29
C ASP A 42 11.47 13.02 15.32
N LYS A 43 11.91 12.18 14.38
CA LYS A 43 12.82 12.55 13.28
C LYS A 43 12.05 13.07 12.06
N GLY A 44 10.73 13.20 12.18
CA GLY A 44 9.83 13.62 11.12
C GLY A 44 10.09 15.07 10.74
N GLN A 45 10.66 15.30 9.55
CA GLN A 45 10.68 16.62 8.96
C GLN A 45 9.24 17.00 8.60
N VAL A 46 8.70 18.02 9.28
CA VAL A 46 7.41 18.61 8.93
C VAL A 46 7.59 19.36 7.61
N ILE A 47 7.26 18.73 6.50
CA ILE A 47 7.32 19.35 5.17
C ILE A 47 6.07 20.20 5.00
N THR A 48 6.19 21.51 5.25
CA THR A 48 5.10 22.49 5.08
C THR A 48 5.05 23.11 3.68
N GLN A 49 6.13 23.02 2.90
CA GLN A 49 6.14 23.45 1.51
C GLN A 49 5.76 22.31 0.59
N ASN A 50 4.80 22.56 -0.32
CA ASN A 50 4.43 21.61 -1.36
C ASN A 50 5.65 21.34 -2.27
N PRO A 51 6.20 20.12 -2.29
CA PRO A 51 7.37 19.79 -3.11
C PRO A 51 7.06 19.76 -4.62
N GLY A 52 5.78 19.90 -5.00
CA GLY A 52 5.32 19.66 -6.37
C GLY A 52 5.25 18.16 -6.66
N TRP A 53 4.40 17.77 -7.61
CA TRP A 53 4.34 16.37 -8.03
C TRP A 53 5.56 16.03 -8.88
N VAL A 54 6.51 15.30 -8.29
CA VAL A 54 7.72 14.83 -8.99
C VAL A 54 7.66 13.30 -9.07
N TRP A 55 7.72 12.77 -10.30
CA TRP A 55 7.84 11.33 -10.58
C TRP A 55 9.26 10.81 -10.26
N SER A 56 9.67 10.95 -8.99
CA SER A 56 10.87 10.33 -8.44
C SER A 56 10.53 9.65 -7.12
N LYS A 57 11.36 8.68 -6.70
CA LYS A 57 11.24 8.04 -5.38
C LYS A 57 11.22 9.09 -4.26
N GLU A 58 12.09 10.08 -4.34
CA GLU A 58 12.17 11.17 -3.36
C GLU A 58 10.94 12.07 -3.44
N GLY A 59 10.45 12.38 -4.64
CA GLY A 59 9.25 13.21 -4.86
C GLY A 59 7.99 12.59 -4.27
N VAL A 60 7.78 11.28 -4.50
CA VAL A 60 6.65 10.54 -3.91
C VAL A 60 6.76 10.50 -2.38
N SER A 61 7.95 10.28 -1.84
CA SER A 61 8.19 10.28 -0.39
C SER A 61 7.91 11.66 0.23
N GLN A 62 8.41 12.74 -0.39
CA GLN A 62 8.18 14.11 0.08
C GLN A 62 6.70 14.50 0.00
N TYR A 63 6.01 14.14 -1.08
CA TYR A 63 4.57 14.38 -1.22
C TYR A 63 3.76 13.62 -0.15
N PHE A 64 4.14 12.38 0.16
CA PHE A 64 3.52 11.62 1.23
C PHE A 64 3.74 12.27 2.62
N LEU A 65 4.97 12.74 2.91
CA LEU A 65 5.27 13.46 4.16
C LEU A 65 4.54 14.80 4.25
N TYR A 66 4.35 15.50 3.13
CA TYR A 66 3.51 16.71 3.05
C TYR A 66 2.03 16.38 3.34
N GLN A 67 1.50 15.29 2.79
CA GLN A 67 0.13 14.85 3.08
C GLN A 67 -0.05 14.44 4.54
N LEU A 68 0.95 13.78 5.13
CA LEU A 68 0.95 13.39 6.54
C LEU A 68 0.99 14.61 7.45
N SER A 69 1.88 15.56 7.17
CA SER A 69 2.03 16.78 7.97
C SER A 69 0.83 17.71 7.86
N SER A 70 0.23 17.85 6.68
CA SER A 70 -1.04 18.59 6.52
C SER A 70 -2.20 17.93 7.27
N PHE A 71 -2.28 16.59 7.30
CA PHE A 71 -3.28 15.87 8.10
C PHE A 71 -3.09 16.09 9.61
N MET A 72 -1.83 16.09 10.09
CA MET A 72 -1.52 16.43 11.48
C MET A 72 -1.85 17.90 11.80
N ALA A 73 -1.54 18.83 10.90
CA ALA A 73 -1.83 20.25 11.09
C ALA A 73 -3.33 20.51 11.26
N ALA A 74 -4.18 19.78 10.54
CA ALA A 74 -5.63 19.81 10.71
C ALA A 74 -6.12 19.28 12.08
N HIS A 75 -5.32 18.45 12.75
CA HIS A 75 -5.64 17.85 14.06
C HIS A 75 -4.77 18.43 15.20
N GLY A 76 -4.35 19.70 15.09
CA GLY A 76 -3.64 20.41 16.16
C GLY A 76 -2.15 20.09 16.26
N ASN A 77 -1.52 19.60 15.19
CA ASN A 77 -0.12 19.17 15.13
C ASN A 77 0.23 18.03 16.11
N ASP A 78 -0.77 17.28 16.59
CA ASP A 78 -0.53 16.14 17.45
C ASP A 78 -0.01 14.95 16.62
N LYS A 79 1.19 14.51 16.98
CA LYS A 79 1.92 13.39 16.35
C LYS A 79 1.17 12.08 16.49
N THR A 80 0.34 11.94 17.52
CA THR A 80 -0.49 10.75 17.76
C THR A 80 -1.41 10.49 16.56
N TYR A 81 -1.98 11.53 15.97
CA TYR A 81 -2.91 11.40 14.84
C TYR A 81 -2.23 10.90 13.57
N GLY A 82 -1.01 11.36 13.27
CA GLY A 82 -0.30 10.84 12.11
C GLY A 82 0.25 9.43 12.34
N LEU A 83 0.59 9.06 13.59
CA LEU A 83 0.93 7.68 13.93
C LEU A 83 -0.27 6.75 13.72
N ILE A 84 -1.46 7.16 14.20
CA ILE A 84 -2.72 6.46 13.98
C ILE A 84 -3.01 6.34 12.48
N PHE A 85 -2.81 7.42 11.71
CA PHE A 85 -2.99 7.40 10.26
C PHE A 85 -2.11 6.32 9.58
N ILE A 86 -0.81 6.29 9.91
CA ILE A 86 0.10 5.26 9.36
C ILE A 86 -0.35 3.86 9.79
N CYS A 87 -0.70 3.67 11.06
CA CYS A 87 -1.22 2.39 11.56
C CYS A 87 -2.47 1.93 10.81
N LEU A 88 -3.44 2.82 10.58
CA LEU A 88 -4.65 2.52 9.83
C LEU A 88 -4.32 2.12 8.37
N VAL A 89 -3.43 2.87 7.71
CA VAL A 89 -2.99 2.54 6.34
C VAL A 89 -2.32 1.17 6.30
N VAL A 90 -1.45 0.85 7.26
CA VAL A 90 -0.78 -0.46 7.36
C VAL A 90 -1.78 -1.60 7.58
N ILE A 91 -2.75 -1.41 8.49
CA ILE A 91 -3.79 -2.41 8.75
C ILE A 91 -4.63 -2.63 7.51
N LEU A 92 -5.13 -1.57 6.88
CA LEU A 92 -5.92 -1.65 5.64
C LEU A 92 -5.12 -2.30 4.50
N SER A 93 -3.87 -1.89 4.29
CA SER A 93 -2.96 -2.50 3.31
C SER A 93 -2.78 -3.99 3.55
N THR A 94 -2.63 -4.41 4.81
CA THR A 94 -2.47 -5.82 5.19
C THR A 94 -3.75 -6.63 4.96
N LEU A 95 -4.92 -6.05 5.29
CA LEU A 95 -6.21 -6.66 5.00
C LEU A 95 -6.44 -6.82 3.49
N LEU A 96 -6.16 -5.78 2.71
CA LEU A 96 -6.25 -5.81 1.25
C LEU A 96 -5.31 -6.85 0.64
N LYS A 97 -4.05 -6.91 1.11
CA LYS A 97 -3.10 -7.96 0.71
C LYS A 97 -3.70 -9.35 0.89
N ASN A 98 -4.24 -9.63 2.08
CA ASN A 98 -4.82 -10.93 2.40
C ASN A 98 -6.07 -11.21 1.57
N LEU A 99 -6.90 -10.20 1.30
CA LEU A 99 -8.08 -10.32 0.45
C LEU A 99 -7.70 -10.68 -1.00
N PHE A 100 -6.72 -9.99 -1.60
CA PHE A 100 -6.28 -10.31 -2.97
C PHE A 100 -5.62 -11.69 -3.05
N LEU A 101 -4.86 -12.07 -2.03
CA LEU A 101 -4.27 -13.41 -1.96
C LEU A 101 -5.35 -14.49 -1.82
N TYR A 102 -6.41 -14.23 -1.05
CA TYR A 102 -7.55 -15.13 -0.93
C TYR A 102 -8.31 -15.27 -2.25
N ILE A 103 -8.61 -14.15 -2.93
CA ILE A 103 -9.27 -14.13 -4.24
C ILE A 103 -8.44 -14.92 -5.27
N ALA A 104 -7.12 -14.74 -5.29
CA ALA A 104 -6.22 -15.50 -6.15
C ALA A 104 -6.36 -17.02 -5.89
N LYS A 105 -6.31 -17.45 -4.63
CA LYS A 105 -6.46 -18.89 -4.28
C LYS A 105 -7.84 -19.44 -4.63
N TYR A 106 -8.90 -18.67 -4.41
CA TYR A 106 -10.28 -19.06 -4.73
C TYR A 106 -10.48 -19.27 -6.23
N MET A 107 -9.94 -18.38 -7.07
CA MET A 107 -10.06 -18.49 -8.52
C MET A 107 -9.21 -19.60 -9.15
N LEU A 108 -8.20 -20.10 -8.43
CA LEU A 108 -7.42 -21.27 -8.85
C LEU A 108 -8.20 -22.60 -8.67
N HIS A 109 -9.19 -22.65 -7.79
CA HIS A 109 -9.98 -23.85 -7.52
C HIS A 109 -10.74 -24.39 -8.75
N PRO A 110 -11.48 -23.57 -9.53
CA PRO A 110 -12.17 -24.02 -10.75
C PRO A 110 -11.25 -24.30 -11.95
N LEU A 111 -9.93 -24.12 -11.82
CA LEU A 111 -8.95 -24.53 -12.83
C LEU A 111 -8.44 -25.97 -12.61
N ARG A 112 -8.56 -26.50 -11.39
CA ARG A 112 -8.09 -27.84 -11.01
C ARG A 112 -9.15 -28.94 -11.14
N ASN A 113 -10.43 -28.59 -11.29
CA ASN A 113 -11.55 -29.50 -11.54
C ASN A 113 -12.19 -29.18 -12.89
#